data_AF-A0A852F7B7-F1
#
_entry.id   AF-A0A852F7B7-F1
#
_cell.length_a   1.000
_cell.length_b   1.000
_cell.length_c   1.000
_cell.angle_alpha   90.00
_cell.angle_beta   90.00
_cell.angle_gamma   90.00
#
_symmetry.space_group_name_H-M   'P 1'
#
loop_
_entity.id
_entity.type
_entity.pdbx_description
1 polymer ?
#
loop_
_entity_poly.entity_id
_entity_poly.type
_entity_poly.pdbx_seq_one_letter_code
_entity_poly.pdbx_strand_id
1 'polypeptide(L)'
;ELAAVIGATVPTGFEQTAAEEVQEKLGSASRISRDRGKIYFQVPARSLPEVHRLRSVDNLFVVVQEFKDYQFKENKEDALKDLEDLVKKLPWTDPLKVWELNNSLKKKKTKRKKTSLQSPASRGKLNDGGEEGGADQNNTNDQEDCAQSPVAVEPAGGPDTENPQGVPSRNGVEEEEDNEQSDGKAEVQASCESGSKAGDGQTGEGEAKVLRFRVTCNRAGDKHSFTSNEAARDFGGAVQEHFQWKADMTNFDVEVLLNIHSNEVVVGIALTEESLHRRNITHFGPTTLRSTLAYGMLRLCDPQPTDIIVDPMCGTGAIPIEGAAEWPYCYHIAGDNNPQAVKRAANNISSLLRKNENKDSSAALGVPLDVLQWDICNLPLRTGSVDIVVTDMPFGKRIGSKKKNWDLYPACLMEMGRICTPGTGRAVLLTQDKKCFAKALSRVGHIWRRAQTVWVNVGGLHAAVYLLRRTWDRAEETRASW
;
A
#
# COMPACT_ATOMS: atom_id res chain seq x y z
N GLU A 1 29.58 -19.12 4.94
CA GLU A 1 28.15 -19.06 4.56
C GLU A 1 27.92 -17.77 3.79
N LEU A 2 27.11 -17.77 2.72
CA LEU A 2 26.88 -16.55 1.93
C LEU A 2 26.02 -15.57 2.75
N ALA A 3 26.60 -14.45 3.17
CA ALA A 3 25.91 -13.38 3.88
C ALA A 3 25.59 -12.25 2.91
N ALA A 4 24.37 -11.71 2.99
CA ALA A 4 23.88 -10.64 2.13
C ALA A 4 23.58 -9.39 2.96
N VAL A 5 23.95 -8.22 2.46
CA VAL A 5 23.42 -6.95 2.97
C VAL A 5 22.11 -6.68 2.24
N ILE A 6 21.01 -6.66 2.98
CA ILE A 6 19.68 -6.37 2.46
C ILE A 6 19.37 -4.90 2.75
N GLY A 7 18.99 -4.16 1.71
CA GLY A 7 18.31 -2.89 1.84
C GLY A 7 16.80 -3.10 1.77
N ALA A 8 16.06 -2.45 2.66
CA ALA A 8 14.60 -2.48 2.67
C ALA A 8 14.04 -1.06 2.69
N THR A 9 13.05 -0.78 1.83
CA THR A 9 12.28 0.48 1.90
C THR A 9 11.16 0.33 2.93
N VAL A 10 10.88 1.37 3.71
CA VAL A 10 9.87 1.39 4.78
C VAL A 10 9.03 2.66 4.71
N PRO A 11 7.82 2.69 5.29
CA PRO A 11 7.09 3.94 5.50
C PRO A 11 7.94 4.92 6.34
N THR A 12 8.11 6.15 5.84
CA THR A 12 8.86 7.21 6.54
C THR A 12 8.31 7.42 7.94
N GLY A 13 9.20 7.47 8.94
CA GLY A 13 8.87 7.58 10.37
C GLY A 13 8.83 6.23 11.10
N PHE A 14 8.72 5.11 10.37
CA PHE A 14 8.69 3.75 10.94
C PHE A 14 10.01 2.98 10.76
N GLU A 15 11.10 3.65 10.41
CA GLU A 15 12.42 3.02 10.26
C GLU A 15 12.88 2.32 11.55
N GLN A 16 12.58 2.90 12.71
CA GLN A 16 12.91 2.32 14.02
C GLN A 16 12.09 1.05 14.29
N THR A 17 10.78 1.08 14.04
CA THR A 17 9.89 -0.08 14.17
C THR A 17 10.28 -1.22 13.23
N ALA A 18 10.77 -0.89 12.04
CA ALA A 18 11.26 -1.89 11.08
C ALA A 18 12.61 -2.49 11.53
N ALA A 19 13.51 -1.68 12.08
CA ALA A 19 14.75 -2.17 12.67
C ALA A 19 14.50 -3.10 13.86
N GLU A 20 13.50 -2.80 14.70
CA GLU A 20 13.06 -3.66 15.80
C GLU A 20 12.46 -4.99 15.30
N GLU A 21 11.61 -4.97 14.27
CA GLU A 21 11.09 -6.21 13.66
C GLU A 21 12.22 -7.10 13.11
N VAL A 22 13.22 -6.49 12.45
CA VAL A 22 14.40 -7.22 11.94
C VAL A 22 15.24 -7.81 13.08
N GLN A 23 15.46 -7.04 14.15
CA GLN A 23 16.23 -7.52 15.31
C GLN A 23 15.50 -8.65 16.05
N GLU A 24 14.17 -8.58 16.16
CA GLU A 24 13.31 -9.57 16.80
C GLU A 24 13.20 -10.86 15.99
N LYS A 25 12.90 -10.75 14.68
CA LYS A 25 12.58 -11.92 13.83
C LYS A 25 13.79 -12.53 13.14
N LEU A 26 14.86 -11.77 12.92
CA LEU A 26 16.05 -12.22 12.17
C LEU A 26 17.34 -12.15 13.00
N GLY A 27 17.29 -11.64 14.24
CA GLY A 27 18.45 -11.53 15.12
C GLY A 27 19.52 -10.52 14.65
N SER A 28 19.21 -9.68 13.66
CA SER A 28 20.19 -8.84 12.97
C SER A 28 20.04 -7.36 13.32
N ALA A 29 21.17 -6.70 13.59
CA ALA A 29 21.20 -5.26 13.83
C ALA A 29 20.98 -4.50 12.50
N SER A 30 20.02 -3.59 12.51
CA SER A 30 19.71 -2.73 11.35
C SER A 30 20.37 -1.36 11.47
N ARG A 31 21.11 -0.96 10.44
CA ARG A 31 21.49 0.45 10.23
C ARG A 31 20.32 1.19 9.60
N ILE A 32 19.82 2.19 10.32
CA ILE A 32 18.71 3.04 9.89
C ILE A 32 19.24 4.22 9.06
N SER A 33 18.65 4.45 7.89
CA SER A 33 18.81 5.69 7.12
C SER A 33 17.62 6.60 7.43
N ARG A 34 17.72 7.36 8.54
CA ARG A 34 16.65 8.23 9.05
C ARG A 34 16.20 9.23 7.99
N ASP A 35 14.91 9.53 7.99
CA ASP A 35 14.21 10.42 7.04
C ASP A 35 14.18 9.95 5.57
N ARG A 36 14.84 8.83 5.23
CA ARG A 36 14.92 8.31 3.86
C ARG A 36 14.00 7.11 3.59
N GLY A 37 13.24 6.66 4.60
CA GLY A 37 12.37 5.48 4.45
C GLY A 37 13.16 4.22 4.08
N LYS A 38 14.37 4.03 4.64
CA LYS A 38 15.23 2.87 4.35
C LYS A 38 15.95 2.34 5.59
N ILE A 39 16.03 1.02 5.69
CA ILE A 39 16.90 0.30 6.64
C ILE A 39 17.82 -0.67 5.89
N TYR A 40 18.98 -0.96 6.48
CA TYR A 40 19.96 -1.89 5.94
C TYR A 40 20.42 -2.87 7.02
N PHE A 41 20.40 -4.16 6.73
CA PHE A 41 20.77 -5.21 7.69
C PHE A 41 21.47 -6.37 6.99
N GLN A 42 22.31 -7.11 7.72
CA GLN A 42 23.04 -8.25 7.17
C GLN A 42 22.41 -9.57 7.62
N VAL A 43 22.13 -10.48 6.70
CA VAL A 43 21.55 -11.79 6.99
C VAL A 43 22.22 -12.91 6.17
N PRO A 44 22.31 -14.14 6.71
CA PRO A 44 22.63 -15.32 5.91
C PRO A 44 21.61 -15.53 4.79
N ALA A 45 22.07 -15.94 3.61
CA ALA A 45 21.18 -16.19 2.45
C ALA A 45 20.10 -17.26 2.71
N ARG A 46 20.31 -18.15 3.71
CA ARG A 46 19.28 -19.10 4.15
C ARG A 46 18.03 -18.44 4.76
N SER A 47 18.16 -17.23 5.31
CA SER A 47 17.06 -16.49 5.96
C SER A 47 16.25 -15.61 5.00
N LEU A 48 16.57 -15.57 3.70
CA LEU A 48 15.75 -14.88 2.68
C LEU A 48 14.23 -15.21 2.75
N PRO A 49 13.78 -16.45 3.02
CA PRO A 49 12.35 -16.75 3.19
C PRO A 49 11.70 -16.01 4.37
N GLU A 50 12.46 -15.69 5.41
CA GLU A 50 12.04 -15.00 6.63
C GLU A 50 12.04 -13.48 6.41
N VAL A 51 13.03 -12.95 5.68
CA VAL A 51 13.03 -11.54 5.23
C VAL A 51 11.76 -11.22 4.43
N HIS A 52 11.30 -12.14 3.58
CA HIS A 52 10.03 -12.02 2.84
C HIS A 52 8.75 -12.16 3.69
N ARG A 53 8.86 -12.35 5.02
CA ARG A 53 7.75 -12.34 5.99
C ARG A 53 7.70 -11.08 6.84
N LEU A 54 8.69 -10.19 6.72
CA LEU A 54 8.68 -8.88 7.38
C LEU A 54 7.45 -8.06 6.96
N ARG A 55 6.84 -7.36 7.91
CA ARG A 55 5.59 -6.62 7.75
C ARG A 55 5.74 -5.11 7.74
N SER A 56 6.80 -4.59 8.34
CA SER A 56 7.12 -3.15 8.36
C SER A 56 7.70 -2.63 7.04
N VAL A 57 8.21 -3.53 6.18
CA VAL A 57 8.95 -3.17 4.96
C VAL A 57 8.07 -3.22 3.70
N ASP A 58 8.24 -2.25 2.81
CA ASP A 58 7.56 -2.14 1.51
C ASP A 58 8.26 -2.94 0.41
N ASN A 59 9.59 -2.84 0.26
CA ASN A 59 10.34 -3.50 -0.82
C ASN A 59 11.70 -3.97 -0.29
N LEU A 60 12.27 -5.01 -0.92
CA LEU A 60 13.55 -5.61 -0.56
C LEU A 60 14.50 -5.61 -1.77
N PHE A 61 15.77 -5.31 -1.52
CA PHE A 61 16.84 -5.45 -2.48
C PHE A 61 18.13 -5.94 -1.80
N VAL A 62 18.95 -6.70 -2.52
CA VAL A 62 20.32 -6.98 -2.08
C VAL A 62 21.22 -5.82 -2.50
N VAL A 63 22.05 -5.32 -1.59
CA VAL A 63 23.03 -4.26 -1.88
C VAL A 63 24.20 -4.89 -2.64
N VAL A 64 24.55 -4.31 -3.79
CA VAL A 64 25.77 -4.65 -4.53
C VAL A 64 26.94 -3.85 -3.97
N GLN A 65 26.77 -2.54 -3.86
CA GLN A 65 27.74 -1.65 -3.25
C GLN A 65 27.06 -0.37 -2.75
N GLU A 66 27.63 0.20 -1.70
CA GLU A 66 27.28 1.53 -1.19
C GLU A 66 28.51 2.44 -1.24
N PHE A 67 28.28 3.69 -1.61
CA PHE A 67 29.20 4.81 -1.55
C PHE A 67 28.55 5.92 -0.72
N LYS A 68 29.18 6.30 0.40
CA LYS A 68 28.61 7.28 1.34
C LYS A 68 28.94 8.74 0.98
N ASP A 69 30.03 8.94 0.25
CA ASP A 69 30.45 10.25 -0.25
C ASP A 69 31.02 10.08 -1.66
N TYR A 70 30.10 9.85 -2.60
CA TYR A 70 30.38 9.78 -4.02
C TYR A 70 30.54 11.20 -4.56
N GLN A 71 31.76 11.50 -5.02
CA GLN A 71 32.12 12.81 -5.56
C GLN A 71 31.62 12.92 -7.00
N PHE A 72 30.39 13.42 -7.16
CA PHE A 72 29.84 13.72 -8.48
C PHE A 72 30.61 14.87 -9.13
N LYS A 73 31.04 14.67 -10.38
CA LYS A 73 31.59 15.74 -11.22
C LYS A 73 30.51 16.77 -11.55
N GLU A 74 30.92 18.02 -11.70
CA GLU A 74 30.02 19.12 -12.04
C GLU A 74 29.44 18.97 -13.46
N ASN A 75 30.29 18.58 -14.43
CA ASN A 75 29.85 18.32 -15.78
C ASN A 75 28.97 17.07 -15.87
N LYS A 76 27.89 17.17 -16.65
CA LYS A 76 26.89 16.14 -16.86
C LYS A 76 27.45 14.91 -17.58
N GLU A 77 28.19 15.10 -18.68
CA GLU A 77 28.73 13.96 -19.42
C GLU A 77 29.70 13.15 -18.55
N ASP A 78 30.61 13.82 -17.85
CA ASP A 78 31.60 13.14 -17.02
C ASP A 78 30.99 12.45 -15.79
N ALA A 79 29.93 13.03 -15.20
CA ALA A 79 29.20 12.42 -14.08
C ALA A 79 28.43 11.16 -14.51
N LEU A 80 27.84 11.16 -15.72
CA LEU A 80 27.19 9.98 -16.29
C LEU A 80 28.23 8.93 -16.69
N LYS A 81 29.37 9.35 -17.25
CA LYS A 81 30.50 8.45 -17.58
C LYS A 81 31.08 7.75 -16.35
N ASP A 82 31.20 8.45 -15.22
CA ASP A 82 31.64 7.85 -13.96
C ASP A 82 30.66 6.79 -13.43
N LEU A 83 29.35 6.96 -13.68
CA LEU A 83 28.33 5.97 -13.35
C LEU A 83 28.38 4.75 -14.29
N GLU A 84 28.67 4.93 -15.58
CA GLU A 84 28.91 3.81 -16.50
C GLU A 84 30.14 2.99 -16.08
N ASP A 85 31.27 3.66 -15.85
CA ASP A 85 32.54 3.02 -15.48
C ASP A 85 32.48 2.38 -14.09
N LEU A 86 31.50 2.75 -13.27
CA LEU A 86 31.22 2.10 -11.99
C LEU A 86 30.79 0.64 -12.19
N VAL A 87 30.00 0.32 -13.22
CA VAL A 87 29.44 -1.03 -13.44
C VAL A 87 30.53 -2.09 -13.49
N LYS A 88 31.66 -1.79 -14.16
CA LYS A 88 32.80 -2.70 -14.34
C LYS A 88 33.61 -2.91 -13.05
N LYS A 89 33.40 -2.08 -12.01
CA LYS A 89 34.11 -2.10 -10.72
C LYS A 89 33.27 -2.73 -9.59
N LEU A 90 32.00 -3.01 -9.81
CA LEU A 90 31.06 -3.46 -8.78
C LEU A 90 31.16 -4.98 -8.49
N PRO A 91 31.03 -5.42 -7.23
CA PRO A 91 31.16 -6.83 -6.85
C PRO A 91 29.84 -7.60 -7.07
N TRP A 92 29.44 -7.78 -8.34
CA TRP A 92 28.15 -8.38 -8.70
C TRP A 92 27.95 -9.85 -8.29
N THR A 93 29.03 -10.61 -8.18
CA THR A 93 29.03 -12.09 -8.10
C THR A 93 28.18 -12.66 -6.96
N ASP A 94 28.28 -12.08 -5.76
CA ASP A 94 27.56 -12.58 -4.59
C ASP A 94 26.11 -12.05 -4.49
N PRO A 95 25.83 -10.75 -4.74
CA PRO A 95 24.47 -10.23 -4.91
C PRO A 95 23.64 -11.00 -5.95
N LEU A 96 24.25 -11.41 -7.08
CA LEU A 96 23.55 -12.20 -8.09
C LEU A 96 23.15 -13.58 -7.58
N LYS A 97 24.04 -14.31 -6.89
CA LYS A 97 23.70 -15.59 -6.23
C LYS A 97 22.55 -15.43 -5.23
N VAL A 98 22.54 -14.34 -4.46
CA VAL A 98 21.45 -14.01 -3.51
C VAL A 98 20.12 -13.81 -4.25
N TRP A 99 20.13 -13.09 -5.38
CA TRP A 99 18.96 -12.89 -6.24
C TRP A 99 18.49 -14.19 -6.91
N GLU A 100 19.39 -15.07 -7.36
CA GLU A 100 19.06 -16.39 -7.93
C GLU A 100 18.41 -17.33 -6.91
N LEU A 101 18.95 -17.37 -5.69
CA LEU A 101 18.38 -18.09 -4.56
C LEU A 101 16.96 -17.57 -4.24
N ASN A 102 16.79 -16.25 -4.20
CA ASN A 102 15.49 -15.62 -4.02
C ASN A 102 14.49 -15.98 -5.13
N ASN A 103 14.89 -15.93 -6.40
CA ASN A 103 14.03 -16.32 -7.52
C ASN A 103 13.68 -17.81 -7.51
N SER A 104 14.55 -18.66 -6.95
CA SER A 104 14.24 -20.08 -6.72
C SER A 104 13.15 -20.27 -5.65
N LEU A 105 13.05 -19.38 -4.65
CA LEU A 105 11.92 -19.34 -3.72
C LEU A 105 10.62 -18.90 -4.43
N LYS A 106 10.68 -17.91 -5.33
CA LYS A 106 9.53 -17.48 -6.15
C LYS A 106 8.98 -18.64 -6.99
N LYS A 107 9.83 -19.34 -7.74
CA LYS A 107 9.44 -20.51 -8.57
C LYS A 107 8.73 -21.60 -7.74
N LYS A 108 9.19 -21.87 -6.50
CA LYS A 108 8.53 -22.81 -5.57
C LYS A 108 7.15 -22.32 -5.11
N LYS A 109 6.95 -21.02 -4.86
CA LYS A 109 5.63 -20.43 -4.55
C LYS A 109 4.66 -20.55 -5.74
N THR A 110 5.10 -20.21 -6.95
CA THR A 110 4.26 -20.27 -8.16
C THR A 110 3.86 -21.70 -8.53
N LYS A 111 4.77 -22.68 -8.37
CA LYS A 111 4.45 -24.10 -8.61
C LYS A 111 3.35 -24.59 -7.66
N ARG A 112 3.43 -24.29 -6.35
CA ARG A 112 2.38 -24.60 -5.37
C ARG A 112 1.01 -24.01 -5.76
N LYS A 113 0.97 -22.73 -6.18
CA LYS A 113 -0.27 -22.05 -6.62
C LYS A 113 -0.86 -22.68 -7.90
N LYS A 114 -0.03 -23.23 -8.80
CA LYS A 114 -0.51 -23.92 -10.01
C LYS A 114 -1.03 -25.33 -9.71
N THR A 115 -0.43 -26.04 -8.75
CA THR A 115 -0.91 -27.36 -8.29
C THR A 115 -2.23 -27.26 -7.52
N SER A 116 -2.44 -26.22 -6.70
CA SER A 116 -3.72 -25.99 -6.00
C SER A 116 -4.88 -25.56 -6.93
N LEU A 117 -4.59 -25.26 -8.20
CA LEU A 117 -5.58 -24.96 -9.25
C LEU A 117 -5.87 -26.17 -10.16
N GLN A 118 -5.31 -27.35 -9.84
CA GLN A 118 -5.47 -28.59 -10.61
C GLN A 118 -5.84 -29.78 -9.71
N SER A 119 -6.95 -29.66 -8.97
CA SER A 119 -7.69 -30.82 -8.46
C SER A 119 -8.74 -31.26 -9.50
N PRO A 120 -8.83 -32.55 -9.85
CA PRO A 120 -9.71 -33.01 -10.91
C PRO A 120 -11.18 -33.09 -10.45
N ALA A 121 -12.07 -32.41 -11.16
CA ALA A 121 -13.51 -32.56 -10.97
C ALA A 121 -13.99 -33.93 -11.52
N SER A 122 -14.06 -34.93 -10.64
CA SER A 122 -14.64 -36.23 -10.96
C SER A 122 -16.16 -36.12 -11.15
N ARG A 123 -16.62 -36.20 -12.41
CA ARG A 123 -18.04 -36.35 -12.76
C ARG A 123 -18.61 -37.65 -12.19
N GLY A 124 -19.42 -37.56 -11.14
CA GLY A 124 -20.35 -38.62 -10.75
C GLY A 124 -21.73 -38.37 -11.35
N LYS A 125 -22.15 -39.22 -12.29
CA LYS A 125 -23.57 -39.32 -12.69
C LYS A 125 -24.32 -40.13 -11.64
N LEU A 126 -25.49 -39.65 -11.22
CA LEU A 126 -26.57 -40.47 -10.66
C LEU A 126 -27.88 -39.96 -11.28
N ASN A 127 -28.77 -40.89 -11.61
CA ASN A 127 -30.04 -40.68 -12.30
C ASN A 127 -31.08 -41.56 -11.59
N ASP A 128 -32.37 -41.29 -11.83
CA ASP A 128 -33.55 -42.05 -11.34
C ASP A 128 -33.95 -41.80 -9.87
N GLY A 129 -35.23 -41.67 -9.48
CA GLY A 129 -36.50 -41.63 -10.24
C GLY A 129 -37.74 -41.67 -9.30
N GLY A 130 -38.91 -41.17 -9.74
CA GLY A 130 -40.23 -41.20 -9.03
C GLY A 130 -40.51 -40.00 -8.09
N GLU A 131 -41.50 -39.12 -8.34
CA GLU A 131 -42.97 -39.25 -8.17
C GLU A 131 -43.43 -39.11 -6.69
N GLU A 132 -44.49 -38.40 -6.30
CA GLU A 132 -45.46 -37.54 -7.00
C GLU A 132 -46.18 -36.61 -5.97
N GLY A 133 -46.99 -35.62 -6.41
CA GLY A 133 -47.98 -34.93 -5.56
C GLY A 133 -47.98 -33.40 -5.62
N GLY A 134 -48.90 -32.81 -6.40
CA GLY A 134 -49.08 -31.35 -6.51
C GLY A 134 -50.50 -30.86 -6.23
N ALA A 135 -50.69 -29.53 -6.21
CA ALA A 135 -51.98 -28.85 -6.41
C ALA A 135 -51.74 -27.35 -6.74
N ASP A 136 -52.48 -26.81 -7.72
CA ASP A 136 -52.31 -25.46 -8.28
C ASP A 136 -52.94 -24.32 -7.46
N GLN A 137 -52.52 -23.07 -7.71
CA GLN A 137 -53.39 -22.08 -8.39
C GLN A 137 -52.67 -20.80 -8.89
N ASN A 138 -53.34 -20.09 -9.81
CA ASN A 138 -52.80 -19.12 -10.77
C ASN A 138 -52.73 -17.64 -10.31
N ASN A 139 -51.94 -16.86 -11.07
CA ASN A 139 -52.03 -15.41 -11.34
C ASN A 139 -51.77 -14.44 -10.15
N THR A 140 -51.27 -13.21 -10.35
CA THR A 140 -51.17 -12.38 -11.59
C THR A 140 -49.87 -11.56 -11.61
N ASN A 141 -49.46 -11.08 -12.79
CA ASN A 141 -48.53 -9.94 -12.90
C ASN A 141 -49.22 -8.65 -12.43
N ASP A 142 -48.49 -7.76 -11.76
CA ASP A 142 -48.79 -6.33 -11.74
C ASP A 142 -47.54 -5.52 -12.04
N GLN A 143 -47.65 -4.66 -13.06
CA GLN A 143 -46.63 -3.77 -13.59
C GLN A 143 -47.39 -2.54 -14.10
N GLU A 144 -47.39 -1.44 -13.33
CA GLU A 144 -48.15 -0.23 -13.68
C GLU A 144 -47.25 0.93 -14.15
N ASP A 145 -47.44 1.27 -15.42
CA ASP A 145 -47.21 2.56 -16.10
C ASP A 145 -48.12 3.68 -15.53
N CYS A 146 -48.15 4.95 -15.95
CA CYS A 146 -47.23 5.94 -16.57
C CYS A 146 -48.05 7.24 -16.85
N ALA A 147 -47.38 8.35 -17.26
CA ALA A 147 -47.93 9.55 -17.95
C ALA A 147 -48.94 10.49 -17.19
N GLN A 148 -48.65 11.80 -16.98
CA GLN A 148 -48.78 12.98 -17.91
C GLN A 148 -50.24 13.33 -18.30
N SER A 149 -50.80 14.56 -18.23
CA SER A 149 -50.42 15.91 -18.77
C SER A 149 -51.64 16.89 -18.57
N PRO A 150 -51.79 18.13 -19.14
CA PRO A 150 -50.89 19.27 -19.55
C PRO A 150 -51.45 20.73 -19.24
N VAL A 151 -50.94 21.78 -19.96
CA VAL A 151 -51.42 23.20 -20.17
C VAL A 151 -51.05 24.26 -19.09
N ALA A 152 -50.18 25.30 -19.24
CA ALA A 152 -50.02 26.50 -20.14
C ALA A 152 -50.89 27.75 -19.73
N VAL A 153 -50.60 29.06 -19.95
CA VAL A 153 -49.84 29.86 -20.97
C VAL A 153 -49.19 31.18 -20.36
N GLU A 154 -48.41 31.93 -21.18
CA GLU A 154 -47.61 33.21 -21.08
C GLU A 154 -48.37 34.60 -21.18
N PRO A 155 -47.76 35.82 -21.44
CA PRO A 155 -46.46 36.52 -21.13
C PRO A 155 -46.54 38.06 -20.79
N ALA A 156 -45.36 38.76 -20.69
CA ALA A 156 -44.96 40.17 -21.07
C ALA A 156 -44.23 40.96 -19.95
N GLY A 157 -43.25 41.87 -20.16
CA GLY A 157 -42.50 42.40 -21.32
C GLY A 157 -41.32 43.33 -20.88
N GLY A 158 -40.40 43.77 -21.77
CA GLY A 158 -39.20 44.62 -21.48
C GLY A 158 -39.43 46.15 -21.55
N PRO A 159 -38.44 47.03 -21.87
CA PRO A 159 -37.03 46.79 -22.29
C PRO A 159 -35.94 47.81 -21.78
N ASP A 160 -34.71 47.74 -22.36
CA ASP A 160 -33.71 48.84 -22.61
C ASP A 160 -32.99 49.59 -21.43
N THR A 161 -31.76 50.15 -21.51
CA THR A 161 -30.60 50.15 -22.46
C THR A 161 -29.31 50.71 -21.77
N GLU A 162 -28.17 50.69 -22.49
CA GLU A 162 -26.98 51.58 -22.41
C GLU A 162 -25.69 51.14 -21.68
N ASN A 163 -24.59 51.44 -22.38
CA ASN A 163 -23.16 51.34 -22.08
C ASN A 163 -22.56 52.63 -22.73
N PRO A 164 -21.46 53.29 -22.26
CA PRO A 164 -20.14 52.81 -22.69
C PRO A 164 -18.87 53.23 -21.87
N GLN A 165 -17.73 52.65 -22.30
CA GLN A 165 -16.36 53.21 -22.38
C GLN A 165 -15.46 53.35 -21.12
N GLY A 166 -14.25 52.73 -21.21
CA GLY A 166 -13.15 52.90 -20.24
C GLY A 166 -11.98 51.88 -20.34
N VAL A 167 -11.34 51.73 -21.49
CA VAL A 167 -10.16 50.85 -21.76
C VAL A 167 -8.91 51.77 -21.91
N PRO A 168 -7.66 51.47 -21.47
CA PRO A 168 -6.89 50.20 -21.59
C PRO A 168 -6.05 49.82 -20.34
N SER A 169 -5.19 48.79 -20.25
CA SER A 169 -4.66 47.77 -21.19
C SER A 169 -4.05 46.57 -20.43
N ARG A 170 -4.10 45.35 -21.03
CA ARG A 170 -3.05 44.28 -21.13
C ARG A 170 -2.14 43.93 -19.92
N ASN A 171 -1.71 42.69 -19.64
CA ASN A 171 -1.84 41.32 -20.18
C ASN A 171 -1.45 40.35 -19.03
N GLY A 172 -1.68 39.03 -19.04
CA GLY A 172 -2.25 38.16 -20.07
C GLY A 172 -2.81 36.87 -19.44
N VAL A 173 -3.47 36.05 -20.25
CA VAL A 173 -4.45 35.03 -19.81
C VAL A 173 -3.96 33.61 -20.13
N GLU A 174 -4.52 32.64 -19.42
CA GLU A 174 -4.42 31.20 -19.64
C GLU A 174 -5.11 30.81 -20.96
N GLU A 175 -4.57 29.90 -21.76
CA GLU A 175 -5.33 29.27 -22.85
C GLU A 175 -5.20 27.75 -22.77
N GLU A 176 -6.30 27.11 -22.37
CA GLU A 176 -6.70 25.83 -22.94
C GLU A 176 -7.17 26.09 -24.38
N GLU A 177 -6.99 25.15 -25.30
CA GLU A 177 -8.06 24.81 -26.25
C GLU A 177 -7.85 23.43 -26.88
N ASP A 178 -8.97 22.88 -27.38
CA ASP A 178 -9.11 21.56 -27.97
C ASP A 178 -8.39 21.40 -29.32
N ASN A 179 -8.38 20.17 -29.85
CA ASN A 179 -8.52 20.04 -31.30
C ASN A 179 -9.33 18.80 -31.69
N GLU A 180 -10.18 18.98 -32.71
CA GLU A 180 -11.11 18.00 -33.23
C GLU A 180 -10.46 16.98 -34.18
N GLN A 181 -11.30 16.05 -34.63
CA GLN A 181 -10.96 14.80 -35.29
C GLN A 181 -10.99 14.94 -36.81
N SER A 182 -10.06 14.29 -37.51
CA SER A 182 -10.25 13.93 -38.94
C SER A 182 -9.69 12.55 -39.24
N ASP A 183 -10.41 11.80 -40.07
CA ASP A 183 -10.20 10.38 -40.35
C ASP A 183 -9.58 10.21 -41.75
N GLY A 184 -8.66 9.26 -41.92
CA GLY A 184 -7.79 9.20 -43.09
C GLY A 184 -7.06 7.87 -43.25
N LYS A 185 -7.76 6.88 -43.82
CA LYS A 185 -7.19 5.55 -44.12
C LYS A 185 -6.11 5.60 -45.20
N ALA A 186 -4.99 4.91 -44.97
CA ALA A 186 -4.13 4.38 -46.02
C ALA A 186 -3.50 3.04 -45.56
N GLU A 187 -3.92 1.93 -46.18
CA GLU A 187 -3.26 0.63 -46.05
C GLU A 187 -2.12 0.52 -47.06
N VAL A 188 -0.94 0.05 -46.65
CA VAL A 188 0.01 -0.62 -47.57
C VAL A 188 0.63 -1.82 -46.87
N GLN A 189 0.64 -2.95 -47.57
CA GLN A 189 1.14 -4.24 -47.11
C GLN A 189 2.68 -4.29 -47.07
N ALA A 190 3.22 -5.14 -46.20
CA ALA A 190 4.49 -5.83 -46.48
C ALA A 190 4.32 -7.32 -46.10
N SER A 191 4.68 -8.20 -47.03
CA SER A 191 4.28 -9.61 -47.04
C SER A 191 5.15 -10.52 -46.19
N CYS A 192 4.56 -11.64 -45.77
CA CYS A 192 5.26 -12.80 -45.25
C CYS A 192 6.09 -13.49 -46.35
N GLU A 193 7.29 -13.95 -45.99
CA GLU A 193 7.98 -15.02 -46.72
C GLU A 193 8.18 -16.23 -45.81
N SER A 194 7.65 -17.37 -46.25
CA SER A 194 7.79 -18.67 -45.60
C SER A 194 8.90 -19.48 -46.27
N GLY A 195 10.06 -19.60 -45.62
CA GLY A 195 11.13 -20.54 -46.00
C GLY A 195 11.06 -21.81 -45.16
N SER A 196 10.82 -22.96 -45.79
CA SER A 196 10.70 -24.25 -45.09
C SER A 196 12.04 -24.90 -44.72
N LYS A 197 11.97 -25.72 -43.67
CA LYS A 197 13.07 -26.45 -43.03
C LYS A 197 13.95 -27.26 -43.98
N ALA A 198 15.25 -27.27 -43.68
CA ALA A 198 16.06 -28.48 -43.65
C ALA A 198 16.78 -28.51 -42.28
N GLY A 199 16.96 -29.68 -41.69
CA GLY A 199 17.68 -29.81 -40.43
C GLY A 199 18.73 -30.90 -40.51
N ASP A 200 19.78 -30.77 -39.70
CA ASP A 200 20.40 -31.92 -39.07
C ASP A 200 20.87 -31.52 -37.66
N GLY A 201 21.00 -32.50 -36.77
CA GLY A 201 21.23 -32.27 -35.36
C GLY A 201 22.70 -32.24 -34.96
N GLN A 202 23.04 -31.35 -34.02
CA GLN A 202 24.05 -31.65 -33.02
C GLN A 202 23.59 -31.11 -31.66
N THR A 203 23.48 -32.02 -30.69
CA THR A 203 23.15 -31.71 -29.30
C THR A 203 24.35 -31.02 -28.64
N GLY A 204 24.33 -29.69 -28.63
CA GLY A 204 25.24 -28.84 -27.87
C GLY A 204 24.71 -28.55 -26.45
N GLU A 205 25.62 -28.21 -25.55
CA GLU A 205 25.34 -28.02 -24.12
C GLU A 205 24.42 -26.80 -23.87
N GLY A 206 23.65 -26.86 -22.78
CA GLY A 206 22.47 -26.02 -22.59
C GLY A 206 22.74 -24.51 -22.66
N GLU A 207 22.17 -23.84 -23.67
CA GLU A 207 22.18 -22.38 -23.80
C GLU A 207 21.70 -21.73 -22.49
N ALA A 208 22.59 -20.97 -21.86
CA ALA A 208 22.26 -20.16 -20.71
C ALA A 208 21.28 -19.06 -21.15
N LYS A 209 19.98 -19.28 -20.86
CA LYS A 209 18.89 -18.39 -21.26
C LYS A 209 19.23 -16.94 -20.91
N VAL A 210 19.43 -16.11 -21.95
CA VAL A 210 19.73 -14.67 -21.80
C VAL A 210 18.68 -14.02 -20.91
N LEU A 211 19.13 -13.43 -19.81
CA LEU A 211 18.26 -12.72 -18.87
C LEU A 211 17.78 -11.40 -19.48
N ARG A 212 16.54 -11.03 -19.16
CA ARG A 212 16.04 -9.68 -19.43
C ARG A 212 16.20 -8.83 -18.19
N PHE A 213 16.49 -7.55 -18.35
CA PHE A 213 16.68 -6.65 -17.22
C PHE A 213 16.12 -5.25 -17.45
N ARG A 214 15.89 -4.53 -16.35
CA ARG A 214 15.76 -3.06 -16.36
C ARG A 214 16.68 -2.43 -15.31
N VAL A 215 17.01 -1.17 -15.53
CA VAL A 215 17.56 -0.29 -14.48
C VAL A 215 16.47 0.65 -14.01
N THR A 216 16.36 0.85 -12.69
CA THR A 216 15.49 1.86 -12.10
C THR A 216 16.33 2.78 -11.22
N CYS A 217 16.41 4.05 -11.61
CA CYS A 217 17.14 5.08 -10.87
C CYS A 217 16.19 5.90 -10.00
N ASN A 218 16.44 5.90 -8.69
CA ASN A 218 15.75 6.78 -7.75
C ASN A 218 16.73 7.87 -7.31
N ARG A 219 16.46 9.14 -7.68
CA ARG A 219 17.33 10.28 -7.38
C ARG A 219 16.64 11.27 -6.43
N ALA A 220 17.36 11.75 -5.42
CA ALA A 220 16.92 12.79 -4.49
C ALA A 220 18.05 13.79 -4.19
N GLY A 221 17.70 15.08 -4.10
CA GLY A 221 18.64 16.18 -3.87
C GLY A 221 19.00 16.97 -5.13
N ASP A 222 19.38 18.22 -4.90
CA ASP A 222 19.25 19.30 -5.89
C ASP A 222 20.57 19.62 -6.64
N LYS A 223 21.66 18.93 -6.30
CA LYS A 223 23.02 19.20 -6.80
C LYS A 223 23.44 18.35 -8.01
N HIS A 224 22.52 17.60 -8.61
CA HIS A 224 22.84 16.67 -9.71
C HIS A 224 22.63 17.34 -11.07
N SER A 225 23.64 17.29 -11.94
CA SER A 225 23.60 17.81 -13.32
C SER A 225 22.83 16.93 -14.31
N PHE A 226 22.26 15.81 -13.86
CA PHE A 226 21.58 14.80 -14.67
C PHE A 226 20.21 14.39 -14.08
N THR A 227 19.33 13.88 -14.93
CA THR A 227 18.03 13.30 -14.55
C THR A 227 18.14 11.82 -14.18
N SER A 228 17.14 11.30 -13.47
CA SER A 228 17.07 9.87 -13.13
C SER A 228 17.01 8.98 -14.37
N ASN A 229 16.34 9.44 -15.44
CA ASN A 229 16.17 8.67 -16.67
C ASN A 229 17.49 8.55 -17.45
N GLU A 230 18.29 9.62 -17.48
CA GLU A 230 19.62 9.61 -18.09
C GLU A 230 20.57 8.69 -17.32
N ALA A 231 20.63 8.81 -15.99
CA ALA A 231 21.43 7.91 -15.16
C ALA A 231 20.99 6.44 -15.31
N ALA A 232 19.68 6.16 -15.40
CA ALA A 232 19.19 4.80 -15.64
C ALA A 232 19.54 4.27 -17.05
N ARG A 233 19.48 5.12 -18.07
CA ARG A 233 19.83 4.78 -19.46
C ARG A 233 21.31 4.44 -19.60
N ASP A 234 22.18 5.31 -19.10
CA ASP A 234 23.63 5.21 -19.33
C ASP A 234 24.23 4.08 -18.47
N PHE A 235 23.86 4.02 -17.18
CA PHE A 235 24.16 2.87 -16.32
C PHE A 235 23.58 1.56 -16.88
N GLY A 236 22.39 1.61 -17.49
CA GLY A 236 21.77 0.47 -18.16
C GLY A 236 22.53 -0.02 -19.38
N GLY A 237 23.07 0.90 -20.20
CA GLY A 237 23.95 0.57 -21.32
C GLY A 237 25.22 -0.16 -20.85
N ALA A 238 25.85 0.33 -19.78
CA ALA A 238 27.01 -0.31 -19.18
C ALA A 238 26.70 -1.69 -18.55
N VAL A 239 25.52 -1.87 -17.93
CA VAL A 239 25.05 -3.19 -17.45
C VAL A 239 24.80 -4.15 -18.62
N GLN A 240 24.21 -3.68 -19.72
CA GLN A 240 24.03 -4.48 -20.93
C GLN A 240 25.36 -4.89 -21.56
N GLU A 241 26.33 -3.99 -21.67
CA GLU A 241 27.68 -4.29 -22.17
C GLU A 241 28.38 -5.33 -21.27
N HIS A 242 28.29 -5.18 -19.95
CA HIS A 242 28.99 -6.05 -18.99
C HIS A 242 28.42 -7.47 -18.91
N PHE A 243 27.09 -7.63 -18.97
CA PHE A 243 26.42 -8.93 -18.79
C PHE A 243 25.84 -9.55 -20.07
N GLN A 244 25.78 -8.81 -21.18
CA GLN A 244 25.11 -9.21 -22.42
C GLN A 244 23.61 -9.57 -22.22
N TRP A 245 22.97 -8.98 -21.20
CA TRP A 245 21.54 -9.12 -20.93
C TRP A 245 20.70 -8.24 -21.87
N LYS A 246 19.45 -8.65 -22.11
CA LYS A 246 18.51 -7.90 -22.96
C LYS A 246 17.73 -6.88 -22.14
N ALA A 247 17.79 -5.60 -22.48
CA ALA A 247 16.93 -4.59 -21.88
C ALA A 247 15.44 -4.85 -22.18
N ASP A 248 14.58 -4.87 -21.15
CA ASP A 248 13.12 -5.01 -21.26
C ASP A 248 12.48 -4.25 -20.10
N MET A 249 11.80 -3.13 -20.38
CA MET A 249 11.24 -2.27 -19.32
C MET A 249 9.95 -2.83 -18.69
N THR A 250 9.33 -3.81 -19.35
CA THR A 250 8.01 -4.36 -18.98
C THR A 250 8.14 -5.77 -18.43
N ASN A 251 8.85 -6.66 -19.13
CA ASN A 251 8.97 -8.08 -18.81
C ASN A 251 10.43 -8.46 -18.48
N PHE A 252 11.05 -7.75 -17.54
CA PHE A 252 12.39 -8.07 -17.03
C PHE A 252 12.37 -9.28 -16.08
N ASP A 253 13.50 -9.98 -16.02
CA ASP A 253 13.78 -11.02 -15.02
C ASP A 253 14.59 -10.43 -13.84
N VAL A 254 15.52 -9.50 -14.12
CA VAL A 254 16.36 -8.75 -13.16
C VAL A 254 15.95 -7.28 -13.11
N GLU A 255 15.81 -6.69 -11.93
CA GLU A 255 15.75 -5.24 -11.75
C GLU A 255 16.98 -4.77 -10.98
N VAL A 256 17.79 -3.92 -11.63
CA VAL A 256 18.95 -3.27 -11.03
C VAL A 256 18.53 -1.88 -10.54
N LEU A 257 18.82 -1.58 -9.29
CA LEU A 257 18.43 -0.35 -8.62
C LEU A 257 19.64 0.56 -8.46
N LEU A 258 19.55 1.78 -9.00
CA LEU A 258 20.52 2.85 -8.81
C LEU A 258 19.87 3.90 -7.89
N ASN A 259 20.17 3.88 -6.60
CA ASN A 259 19.64 4.85 -5.65
C ASN A 259 20.68 5.95 -5.39
N ILE A 260 20.36 7.19 -5.75
CA ILE A 260 21.22 8.35 -5.58
C ILE A 260 20.53 9.34 -4.62
N HIS A 261 21.19 9.72 -3.54
CA HIS A 261 20.67 10.69 -2.58
C HIS A 261 21.78 11.64 -2.12
N SER A 262 21.75 12.89 -2.60
CA SER A 262 22.87 13.83 -2.40
C SER A 262 24.18 13.17 -2.85
N ASN A 263 25.20 13.03 -1.98
CA ASN A 263 26.45 12.34 -2.32
C ASN A 263 26.40 10.82 -2.11
N GLU A 264 25.26 10.23 -1.70
CA GLU A 264 25.18 8.78 -1.47
C GLU A 264 24.72 8.03 -2.72
N VAL A 265 25.42 6.96 -3.07
CA VAL A 265 25.05 6.04 -4.16
C VAL A 265 24.95 4.62 -3.62
N VAL A 266 23.79 3.99 -3.79
CA VAL A 266 23.55 2.59 -3.45
C VAL A 266 23.07 1.84 -4.69
N VAL A 267 23.91 0.95 -5.19
CA VAL A 267 23.56 0.00 -6.25
C VAL A 267 23.05 -1.28 -5.61
N GLY A 268 21.94 -1.83 -6.13
CA GLY A 268 21.34 -3.05 -5.63
C GLY A 268 20.58 -3.84 -6.69
N ILE A 269 20.10 -5.03 -6.33
CA ILE A 269 19.25 -5.88 -7.17
C ILE A 269 17.95 -6.15 -6.42
N ALA A 270 16.80 -5.88 -7.05
CA ALA A 270 15.50 -6.06 -6.41
C ALA A 270 15.20 -7.54 -6.12
N LEU A 271 14.71 -7.81 -4.90
CA LEU A 271 14.29 -9.15 -4.46
C LEU A 271 12.75 -9.29 -4.50
N THR A 272 12.03 -8.20 -4.25
CA THR A 272 10.58 -8.07 -4.40
C THR A 272 10.19 -7.61 -5.81
N GLU A 273 9.20 -8.27 -6.39
CA GLU A 273 8.61 -7.92 -7.71
C GLU A 273 7.38 -7.03 -7.52
N GLU A 274 6.47 -7.45 -6.63
CA GLU A 274 5.47 -6.57 -6.02
C GLU A 274 5.89 -6.15 -4.60
N SER A 275 5.50 -4.93 -4.22
CA SER A 275 5.72 -4.40 -2.88
C SER A 275 4.93 -5.17 -1.81
N LEU A 276 5.59 -5.49 -0.70
CA LEU A 276 5.08 -6.32 0.40
C LEU A 276 3.91 -5.71 1.19
N HIS A 277 3.55 -4.44 0.95
CA HIS A 277 2.29 -3.88 1.44
C HIS A 277 1.06 -4.41 0.68
N ARG A 278 1.23 -4.99 -0.52
CA ARG A 278 0.15 -5.63 -1.30
C ARG A 278 -0.19 -7.01 -0.73
N ARG A 279 -0.63 -7.03 0.53
CA ARG A 279 -1.01 -8.24 1.26
C ARG A 279 -2.35 -8.07 1.96
N ASN A 280 -3.05 -9.20 2.08
CA ASN A 280 -4.27 -9.41 2.87
C ASN A 280 -5.53 -8.65 2.40
N ILE A 281 -5.38 -7.52 1.70
CA ILE A 281 -6.47 -6.76 1.08
C ILE A 281 -6.66 -7.14 -0.38
N THR A 282 -7.91 -7.38 -0.79
CA THR A 282 -8.33 -7.71 -2.16
C THR A 282 -9.37 -6.72 -2.68
N HIS A 283 -10.24 -6.22 -1.80
CA HIS A 283 -11.25 -5.21 -2.08
C HIS A 283 -10.81 -3.84 -1.56
N PHE A 284 -10.24 -3.04 -2.47
CA PHE A 284 -9.74 -1.70 -2.17
C PHE A 284 -10.86 -0.64 -2.16
N GLY A 285 -10.66 0.38 -1.33
CA GLY A 285 -11.42 1.63 -1.29
C GLY A 285 -10.51 2.85 -1.56
N PRO A 286 -11.10 4.06 -1.72
CA PRO A 286 -10.41 5.24 -2.25
C PRO A 286 -9.23 5.77 -1.40
N THR A 287 -9.17 5.36 -0.14
CA THR A 287 -8.15 5.73 0.85
C THR A 287 -7.65 4.52 1.64
N THR A 288 -7.54 3.35 0.99
CA THR A 288 -7.04 2.13 1.66
C THR A 288 -5.63 2.36 2.21
N LEU A 289 -5.45 2.22 3.52
CA LEU A 289 -4.15 2.33 4.17
C LEU A 289 -3.22 1.20 3.71
N ARG A 290 -1.93 1.48 3.53
CA ARG A 290 -0.92 0.43 3.25
C ARG A 290 -0.76 -0.47 4.47
N SER A 291 -0.72 -1.79 4.27
CA SER A 291 -0.57 -2.77 5.36
C SER A 291 0.75 -2.60 6.14
N THR A 292 1.80 -2.07 5.53
CA THR A 292 3.07 -1.71 6.19
C THR A 292 2.93 -0.56 7.17
N LEU A 293 2.14 0.46 6.83
CA LEU A 293 1.82 1.59 7.70
C LEU A 293 0.84 1.17 8.82
N ALA A 294 -0.17 0.36 8.50
CA ALA A 294 -1.06 -0.26 9.47
C ALA A 294 -0.28 -1.07 10.53
N TYR A 295 0.64 -1.92 10.09
CA TYR A 295 1.52 -2.70 10.97
C TYR A 295 2.36 -1.81 11.89
N GLY A 296 2.96 -0.75 11.34
CA GLY A 296 3.73 0.23 12.12
C GLY A 296 2.87 0.91 13.20
N MET A 297 1.66 1.35 12.84
CA MET A 297 0.72 1.96 13.79
C MET A 297 0.33 1.00 14.93
N LEU A 298 0.11 -0.28 14.64
CA LEU A 298 -0.16 -1.30 15.65
C LEU A 298 1.06 -1.56 16.54
N ARG A 299 2.28 -1.68 15.98
CA ARG A 299 3.52 -1.83 16.76
C ARG A 299 3.78 -0.67 17.71
N LEU A 300 3.42 0.57 17.37
CA LEU A 300 3.53 1.72 18.28
C LEU A 300 2.65 1.61 19.53
N CYS A 301 1.61 0.79 19.50
CA CYS A 301 0.81 0.47 20.69
C CYS A 301 1.42 -0.62 21.56
N ASP A 302 2.42 -1.37 21.09
CA ASP A 302 2.97 -2.55 21.78
C ASP A 302 1.87 -3.53 22.27
N PRO A 303 1.12 -4.20 21.35
CA PRO A 303 -0.02 -5.02 21.72
C PRO A 303 0.38 -6.28 22.49
N GLN A 304 -0.28 -6.51 23.61
CA GLN A 304 -0.08 -7.63 24.53
C GLN A 304 -1.14 -8.72 24.30
N PRO A 305 -0.85 -10.00 24.56
CA PRO A 305 -1.87 -11.05 24.54
C PRO A 305 -3.08 -10.66 25.39
N THR A 306 -4.28 -10.98 24.89
CA THR A 306 -5.60 -10.61 25.43
C THR A 306 -6.06 -9.15 25.29
N ASP A 307 -5.23 -8.22 24.77
CA ASP A 307 -5.68 -6.85 24.47
C ASP A 307 -6.88 -6.84 23.51
N ILE A 308 -7.86 -5.99 23.80
CA ILE A 308 -8.96 -5.66 22.88
C ILE A 308 -8.56 -4.44 22.04
N ILE A 309 -8.49 -4.62 20.72
CA ILE A 309 -8.01 -3.62 19.75
C ILE A 309 -9.17 -3.16 18.86
N VAL A 310 -9.43 -1.85 18.82
CA VAL A 310 -10.55 -1.28 18.06
C VAL A 310 -10.07 -0.31 16.96
N ASP A 311 -10.57 -0.52 15.74
CA ASP A 311 -10.49 0.47 14.65
C ASP A 311 -11.90 1.00 14.33
N PRO A 312 -12.29 2.15 14.91
CA PRO A 312 -13.64 2.68 14.80
C PRO A 312 -13.95 3.44 13.50
N MET A 313 -12.98 3.60 12.59
CA MET A 313 -13.17 4.20 11.26
C MET A 313 -12.43 3.36 10.21
N CYS A 314 -12.73 2.06 10.17
CA CYS A 314 -11.84 1.07 9.57
C CYS A 314 -11.74 1.10 8.05
N GLY A 315 -12.65 1.79 7.34
CA GLY A 315 -12.67 1.82 5.88
C GLY A 315 -12.77 0.41 5.29
N THR A 316 -11.71 -0.07 4.65
CA THR A 316 -11.63 -1.44 4.11
C THR A 316 -11.04 -2.48 5.06
N GLY A 317 -10.82 -2.14 6.33
CA GLY A 317 -10.33 -3.04 7.37
C GLY A 317 -8.81 -3.25 7.39
N ALA A 318 -8.01 -2.36 6.79
CA ALA A 318 -6.56 -2.57 6.62
C ALA A 318 -5.80 -2.72 7.94
N ILE A 319 -6.12 -1.91 8.95
CA ILE A 319 -5.54 -2.00 10.31
C ILE A 319 -5.96 -3.31 11.01
N PRO A 320 -7.26 -3.59 11.23
CA PRO A 320 -7.69 -4.78 11.96
C PRO A 320 -7.28 -6.10 11.28
N ILE A 321 -7.27 -6.17 9.94
CA ILE A 321 -6.83 -7.36 9.18
C ILE A 321 -5.34 -7.61 9.34
N GLU A 322 -4.52 -6.56 9.36
CA GLU A 322 -3.08 -6.71 9.58
C GLU A 322 -2.78 -7.07 11.05
N GLY A 323 -3.55 -6.50 11.98
CA GLY A 323 -3.51 -6.80 13.41
C GLY A 323 -3.81 -8.27 13.72
N ALA A 324 -5.00 -8.74 13.34
CA ALA A 324 -5.43 -10.12 13.60
C ALA A 324 -4.55 -11.17 12.88
N ALA A 325 -3.82 -10.76 11.84
CA ALA A 325 -2.86 -11.62 11.16
C ALA A 325 -1.51 -11.74 11.87
N GLU A 326 -1.12 -10.81 12.75
CA GLU A 326 0.15 -10.83 13.51
C GLU A 326 -0.05 -11.14 14.99
N TRP A 327 -1.07 -10.56 15.62
CA TRP A 327 -1.40 -10.75 17.04
C TRP A 327 -2.68 -11.61 17.19
N PRO A 328 -2.63 -12.93 16.91
CA PRO A 328 -3.80 -13.81 16.97
C PRO A 328 -4.33 -14.03 18.39
N TYR A 329 -3.59 -13.60 19.41
CA TYR A 329 -4.01 -13.60 20.81
C TYR A 329 -4.63 -12.28 21.27
N CYS A 330 -4.73 -11.26 20.40
CA CYS A 330 -5.52 -10.05 20.61
C CYS A 330 -6.87 -10.20 19.91
N TYR A 331 -7.92 -9.61 20.46
CA TYR A 331 -9.23 -9.59 19.81
C TYR A 331 -9.47 -8.24 19.12
N HIS A 332 -9.80 -8.28 17.83
CA HIS A 332 -9.93 -7.08 17.01
C HIS A 332 -11.41 -6.78 16.73
N ILE A 333 -11.80 -5.51 16.87
CA ILE A 333 -13.15 -5.04 16.51
C ILE A 333 -13.01 -3.87 15.55
N ALA A 334 -13.65 -3.98 14.40
CA ALA A 334 -13.61 -2.98 13.35
C ALA A 334 -14.99 -2.38 13.12
N GLY A 335 -15.05 -1.14 12.67
CA GLY A 335 -16.28 -0.62 12.12
C GLY A 335 -16.15 0.73 11.47
N ASP A 336 -17.20 1.09 10.73
CA ASP A 336 -17.28 2.31 9.92
C ASP A 336 -18.75 2.74 9.82
N ASN A 337 -19.02 4.03 9.60
CA ASN A 337 -20.38 4.51 9.44
C ASN A 337 -20.95 4.24 8.04
N ASN A 338 -20.08 4.01 7.06
CA ASN A 338 -20.45 3.76 5.68
C ASN A 338 -20.69 2.25 5.42
N PRO A 339 -21.91 1.81 5.04
CA PRO A 339 -22.20 0.41 4.74
C PRO A 339 -21.27 -0.20 3.68
N GLN A 340 -20.81 0.59 2.70
CA GLN A 340 -19.92 0.13 1.62
C GLN A 340 -18.46 0.00 2.08
N ALA A 341 -18.07 0.67 3.16
CA ALA A 341 -16.78 0.44 3.83
C ALA A 341 -16.83 -0.91 4.56
N VAL A 342 -17.81 -1.07 5.47
CA VAL A 342 -18.08 -2.33 6.20
C VAL A 342 -18.17 -3.54 5.26
N LYS A 343 -18.92 -3.44 4.15
CA LYS A 343 -19.03 -4.52 3.15
C LYS A 343 -17.69 -4.88 2.50
N ARG A 344 -16.80 -3.91 2.22
CA ARG A 344 -15.45 -4.18 1.70
C ARG A 344 -14.55 -4.82 2.76
N ALA A 345 -14.62 -4.35 4.01
CA ALA A 345 -13.90 -4.97 5.12
C ALA A 345 -14.32 -6.44 5.32
N ALA A 346 -15.62 -6.74 5.36
CA ALA A 346 -16.15 -8.10 5.45
C ALA A 346 -15.67 -9.02 4.30
N ASN A 347 -15.62 -8.51 3.06
CA ASN A 347 -15.08 -9.26 1.92
C ASN A 347 -13.55 -9.50 2.03
N ASN A 348 -12.80 -8.54 2.58
CA ASN A 348 -11.36 -8.72 2.84
C ASN A 348 -11.12 -9.76 3.96
N ILE A 349 -11.89 -9.72 5.04
CA ILE A 349 -11.85 -10.73 6.12
C ILE A 349 -12.19 -12.13 5.56
N SER A 350 -13.23 -12.22 4.74
CA SER A 350 -13.61 -13.47 4.05
C SER A 350 -12.51 -13.99 3.12
N SER A 351 -11.78 -13.09 2.45
CA SER A 351 -10.62 -13.43 1.61
C SER A 351 -9.42 -13.92 2.44
N LEU A 352 -9.23 -13.38 3.66
CA LEU A 352 -8.21 -13.84 4.59
C LEU A 352 -8.53 -15.24 5.15
N LEU A 353 -9.77 -15.48 5.57
CA LEU A 353 -10.24 -16.79 6.08
C LEU A 353 -9.96 -17.91 5.06
N ARG A 354 -10.44 -17.75 3.82
CA ARG A 354 -10.20 -18.70 2.72
C ARG A 354 -8.71 -18.92 2.43
N LYS A 355 -7.84 -17.94 2.69
CA LYS A 355 -6.39 -18.05 2.50
C LYS A 355 -5.69 -18.83 3.62
N ASN A 356 -6.32 -18.93 4.80
CA ASN A 356 -5.82 -19.69 5.95
C ASN A 356 -6.30 -21.15 5.90
N GLU A 357 -7.56 -21.39 5.56
CA GLU A 357 -8.13 -22.74 5.33
C GLU A 357 -7.29 -23.57 4.32
N ASN A 358 -6.78 -22.91 3.28
CA ASN A 358 -5.93 -23.52 2.26
C ASN A 358 -4.48 -23.82 2.69
N LYS A 359 -4.10 -23.54 3.94
CA LYS A 359 -2.75 -23.80 4.47
C LYS A 359 -2.73 -24.88 5.55
N ASP A 360 -3.67 -24.81 6.49
CA ASP A 360 -3.66 -25.65 7.69
C ASP A 360 -5.00 -26.39 7.79
N SER A 361 -5.00 -27.67 7.41
CA SER A 361 -6.20 -28.54 7.41
C SER A 361 -6.62 -29.03 8.81
N SER A 362 -6.16 -28.37 9.88
CA SER A 362 -6.42 -28.72 11.27
C SER A 362 -6.92 -27.50 12.05
N ALA A 363 -8.16 -27.59 12.54
CA ALA A 363 -8.88 -26.57 13.32
C ALA A 363 -9.04 -25.22 12.60
N ALA A 364 -10.20 -25.02 11.97
CA ALA A 364 -10.66 -23.73 11.47
C ALA A 364 -11.05 -22.79 12.63
N LEU A 365 -10.07 -22.36 13.42
CA LEU A 365 -10.23 -21.22 14.31
C LEU A 365 -10.45 -19.98 13.41
N GLY A 366 -11.57 -19.27 13.63
CA GLY A 366 -11.84 -18.01 12.95
C GLY A 366 -10.73 -16.99 13.21
N VAL A 367 -10.62 -16.00 12.33
CA VAL A 367 -9.78 -14.82 12.60
C VAL A 367 -10.43 -14.08 13.79
N PRO A 368 -9.68 -13.67 14.84
CA PRO A 368 -10.22 -12.95 15.99
C PRO A 368 -10.51 -11.48 15.62
N LEU A 369 -11.45 -11.29 14.69
CA LEU A 369 -11.79 -10.02 14.07
C LEU A 369 -13.27 -9.99 13.64
N ASP A 370 -14.05 -9.17 14.34
CA ASP A 370 -15.41 -8.81 13.92
C ASP A 370 -15.46 -7.42 13.27
N VAL A 371 -16.39 -7.22 12.33
CA VAL A 371 -16.65 -5.91 11.71
C VAL A 371 -18.12 -5.53 11.81
N LEU A 372 -18.40 -4.31 12.28
CA LEU A 372 -19.74 -3.78 12.53
C LEU A 372 -19.95 -2.45 11.81
N GLN A 373 -21.20 -2.05 11.61
CA GLN A 373 -21.55 -0.68 11.23
C GLN A 373 -21.90 0.11 12.50
N TRP A 374 -21.27 1.27 12.69
CA TRP A 374 -21.50 2.15 13.84
C TRP A 374 -21.18 3.62 13.54
N ASP A 375 -21.52 4.52 14.46
CA ASP A 375 -20.95 5.88 14.48
C ASP A 375 -19.84 5.95 15.54
N ILE A 376 -18.67 6.47 15.14
CA ILE A 376 -17.55 6.74 16.05
C ILE A 376 -17.91 7.75 17.16
N CYS A 377 -18.93 8.58 16.97
CA CYS A 377 -19.42 9.50 18.00
C CYS A 377 -20.28 8.81 19.08
N ASN A 378 -20.69 7.55 18.88
CA ASN A 378 -21.50 6.77 19.81
C ASN A 378 -21.29 5.26 19.57
N LEU A 379 -20.19 4.73 20.08
CA LEU A 379 -19.78 3.34 19.86
C LEU A 379 -20.60 2.38 20.73
N PRO A 380 -21.07 1.23 20.19
CA PRO A 380 -21.84 0.22 20.93
C PRO A 380 -20.94 -0.65 21.84
N LEU A 381 -19.97 -0.03 22.51
CA LEU A 381 -18.98 -0.66 23.38
C LEU A 381 -19.09 -0.11 24.81
N ARG A 382 -18.77 -0.94 25.80
CA ARG A 382 -18.85 -0.56 27.22
C ARG A 382 -17.74 0.43 27.58
N THR A 383 -18.00 1.26 28.59
CA THR A 383 -16.98 2.17 29.14
C THR A 383 -15.81 1.35 29.71
N GLY A 384 -14.58 1.72 29.36
CA GLY A 384 -13.36 1.07 29.86
C GLY A 384 -13.19 -0.41 29.48
N SER A 385 -13.67 -0.84 28.30
CA SER A 385 -13.58 -2.23 27.83
C SER A 385 -12.69 -2.43 26.59
N VAL A 386 -11.78 -1.48 26.31
CA VAL A 386 -10.90 -1.48 25.15
C VAL A 386 -9.50 -1.04 25.56
N ASP A 387 -8.48 -1.82 25.21
CA ASP A 387 -7.10 -1.53 25.63
C ASP A 387 -6.35 -0.70 24.61
N ILE A 388 -6.68 -0.87 23.32
CA ILE A 388 -6.03 -0.17 22.21
C ILE A 388 -7.07 0.35 21.21
N VAL A 389 -6.95 1.62 20.81
CA VAL A 389 -7.60 2.17 19.61
C VAL A 389 -6.55 2.47 18.53
N VAL A 390 -6.70 1.96 17.31
CA VAL A 390 -5.79 2.29 16.18
C VAL A 390 -6.62 2.63 14.95
N THR A 391 -6.46 3.84 14.39
CA THR A 391 -7.31 4.25 13.26
C THR A 391 -6.70 5.35 12.37
N ASP A 392 -7.08 5.33 11.09
CA ASP A 392 -6.76 6.36 10.09
C ASP A 392 -7.92 7.36 9.98
N MET A 393 -7.80 8.49 10.67
CA MET A 393 -8.89 9.46 10.80
C MET A 393 -9.08 10.25 9.51
N PRO A 394 -10.30 10.69 9.16
CA PRO A 394 -10.55 11.43 7.92
C PRO A 394 -9.75 12.74 7.85
N PHE A 395 -8.86 12.86 6.86
CA PHE A 395 -8.00 14.05 6.67
C PHE A 395 -8.75 15.30 6.19
N GLY A 396 -10.03 15.19 5.85
CA GLY A 396 -10.83 16.30 5.31
C GLY A 396 -10.40 16.75 3.91
N LYS A 397 -9.83 15.83 3.11
CA LYS A 397 -9.42 16.03 1.71
C LYS A 397 -10.18 15.12 0.74
N ARG A 398 -9.97 13.79 0.84
CA ARG A 398 -10.64 12.76 0.01
C ARG A 398 -11.89 12.18 0.67
N ILE A 399 -11.92 12.20 2.00
CA ILE A 399 -13.03 11.77 2.86
C ILE A 399 -13.22 12.84 3.95
N GLY A 400 -14.48 13.16 4.24
CA GLY A 400 -14.85 14.24 5.16
C GLY A 400 -14.46 15.62 4.63
N SER A 401 -14.49 16.62 5.51
CA SER A 401 -13.93 17.95 5.23
C SER A 401 -13.29 18.52 6.49
N LYS A 402 -12.29 19.38 6.34
CA LYS A 402 -11.64 20.05 7.49
C LYS A 402 -12.62 20.87 8.32
N LYS A 403 -13.73 21.35 7.73
CA LYS A 403 -14.82 22.00 8.47
C LYS A 403 -15.49 21.00 9.42
N LYS A 404 -15.91 19.83 8.93
CA LYS A 404 -16.52 18.77 9.74
C LYS A 404 -15.57 18.18 10.79
N ASN A 405 -14.26 18.17 10.53
CA ASN A 405 -13.26 17.70 11.50
C ASN A 405 -13.28 18.49 12.81
N TRP A 406 -13.67 19.78 12.80
CA TRP A 406 -13.73 20.62 14.01
C TRP A 406 -14.73 20.11 15.05
N ASP A 407 -15.78 19.44 14.61
CA ASP A 407 -16.83 18.86 15.45
C ASP A 407 -16.55 17.37 15.69
N LEU A 408 -16.13 16.65 14.64
CA LEU A 408 -15.83 15.21 14.70
C LEU A 408 -14.65 14.88 15.61
N TYR A 409 -13.53 15.60 15.54
CA TYR A 409 -12.31 15.22 16.27
C TYR A 409 -12.47 15.34 17.81
N PRO A 410 -13.11 16.39 18.37
CA PRO A 410 -13.44 16.39 19.80
C PRO A 410 -14.39 15.27 20.20
N ALA A 411 -15.45 15.01 19.41
CA ALA A 411 -16.43 13.98 19.72
C ALA A 411 -15.81 12.57 19.69
N CYS A 412 -15.04 12.23 18.65
CA CYS A 412 -14.39 10.92 18.56
C CYS A 412 -13.35 10.71 19.65
N LEU A 413 -12.57 11.75 20.03
CA LEU A 413 -11.59 11.61 21.11
C LEU A 413 -12.25 11.43 22.48
N MET A 414 -13.39 12.07 22.74
CA MET A 414 -14.19 11.82 23.94
C MET A 414 -14.70 10.37 23.97
N GLU A 415 -15.25 9.89 22.86
CA GLU A 415 -15.85 8.55 22.80
C GLU A 415 -14.80 7.43 22.83
N MET A 416 -13.69 7.58 22.11
CA MET A 416 -12.49 6.73 22.28
C MET A 416 -12.02 6.75 23.75
N GLY A 417 -12.06 7.92 24.40
CA GLY A 417 -11.71 8.08 25.80
C GLY A 417 -12.66 7.40 26.80
N ARG A 418 -13.93 7.24 26.41
CA ARG A 418 -14.94 6.50 27.17
C ARG A 418 -14.71 5.00 27.06
N ILE A 419 -14.52 4.47 25.85
CA ILE A 419 -14.32 3.02 25.66
C ILE A 419 -12.96 2.52 26.16
N CYS A 420 -11.92 3.36 26.13
CA CYS A 420 -10.58 2.94 26.53
C CYS A 420 -10.40 2.76 28.05
N THR A 421 -9.77 1.67 28.44
CA THR A 421 -9.41 1.32 29.83
C THR A 421 -8.60 2.46 30.48
N PRO A 422 -9.08 3.10 31.58
CA PRO A 422 -8.34 4.17 32.25
C PRO A 422 -6.96 3.73 32.75
N GLY A 423 -5.97 4.62 32.65
CA GLY A 423 -4.59 4.40 33.10
C GLY A 423 -3.72 3.53 32.19
N THR A 424 -4.26 2.45 31.62
CA THR A 424 -3.52 1.49 30.75
C THR A 424 -3.80 1.67 29.26
N GLY A 425 -4.98 2.17 28.90
CA GLY A 425 -5.43 2.29 27.51
C GLY A 425 -4.53 3.18 26.67
N ARG A 426 -4.44 2.86 25.37
CA ARG A 426 -3.62 3.61 24.41
C ARG A 426 -4.34 3.81 23.07
N ALA A 427 -4.01 4.89 22.38
CA ALA A 427 -4.55 5.17 21.06
C ALA A 427 -3.46 5.60 20.08
N VAL A 428 -3.45 5.04 18.87
CA VAL A 428 -2.60 5.47 17.77
C VAL A 428 -3.46 6.01 16.63
N LEU A 429 -3.40 7.32 16.42
CA LEU A 429 -4.29 8.06 15.53
C LEU A 429 -3.49 8.70 14.39
N LEU A 430 -3.81 8.35 13.14
CA LEU A 430 -3.22 8.98 11.96
C LEU A 430 -4.11 10.12 11.45
N THR A 431 -3.53 11.30 11.21
CA THR A 431 -4.21 12.40 10.51
C THR A 431 -3.26 13.39 9.82
N GLN A 432 -3.72 13.99 8.72
CA GLN A 432 -3.09 15.17 8.11
C GLN A 432 -3.58 16.52 8.71
N ASP A 433 -4.72 16.54 9.43
CA ASP A 433 -5.32 17.77 9.94
C ASP A 433 -4.73 18.17 11.31
N LYS A 434 -3.42 18.45 11.29
CA LYS A 434 -2.59 18.78 12.46
C LYS A 434 -3.18 19.91 13.32
N LYS A 435 -3.81 20.91 12.68
CA LYS A 435 -4.39 22.09 13.36
C LYS A 435 -5.68 21.73 14.10
N CYS A 436 -6.59 21.02 13.45
CA CYS A 436 -7.81 20.57 14.11
C CYS A 436 -7.49 19.60 15.26
N PHE A 437 -6.63 18.62 14.99
CA PHE A 437 -6.25 17.60 15.99
C PHE A 437 -5.60 18.21 17.23
N ALA A 438 -4.67 19.16 17.08
CA ALA A 438 -4.03 19.80 18.23
C ALA A 438 -5.03 20.52 19.16
N LYS A 439 -6.04 21.21 18.58
CA LYS A 439 -7.08 21.93 19.35
C LYS A 439 -8.20 21.01 19.86
N ALA A 440 -8.45 19.88 19.21
CA ALA A 440 -9.31 18.83 19.75
C ALA A 440 -8.64 18.17 20.96
N LEU A 441 -7.38 17.75 20.82
CA LEU A 441 -6.59 17.12 21.88
C LEU A 441 -6.40 18.03 23.09
N SER A 442 -6.22 19.34 22.91
CA SER A 442 -6.10 20.27 24.05
C SER A 442 -7.39 20.41 24.87
N ARG A 443 -8.57 20.15 24.28
CA ARG A 443 -9.86 20.14 25.01
C ARG A 443 -10.02 18.87 25.85
N VAL A 444 -9.50 17.74 25.37
CA VAL A 444 -9.59 16.42 26.02
C VAL A 444 -8.29 16.02 26.74
N GLY A 445 -7.41 16.97 27.05
CA GLY A 445 -6.09 16.70 27.65
C GLY A 445 -6.15 16.05 29.04
N HIS A 446 -7.30 16.13 29.72
CA HIS A 446 -7.58 15.41 30.96
C HIS A 446 -7.82 13.91 30.73
N ILE A 447 -8.26 13.49 29.53
CA ILE A 447 -8.48 12.09 29.13
C ILE A 447 -7.24 11.52 28.44
N TRP A 448 -6.58 12.31 27.58
CA TRP A 448 -5.54 11.86 26.66
C TRP A 448 -4.24 12.63 26.82
N ARG A 449 -3.17 11.92 27.20
CA ARG A 449 -1.80 12.44 27.20
C ARG A 449 -1.06 12.00 25.94
N ARG A 450 -0.59 12.94 25.13
CA ARG A 450 0.29 12.65 23.98
C ARG A 450 1.64 12.13 24.48
N ALA A 451 1.99 10.90 24.12
CA ALA A 451 3.27 10.28 24.48
C ALA A 451 4.33 10.44 23.36
N GLN A 452 3.95 10.19 22.10
CA GLN A 452 4.85 10.29 20.94
C GLN A 452 4.12 10.85 19.73
N THR A 453 4.88 11.38 18.77
CA THR A 453 4.37 11.75 17.44
C THR A 453 5.38 11.33 16.40
N VAL A 454 4.93 10.56 15.41
CA VAL A 454 5.73 10.09 14.28
C VAL A 454 5.25 10.81 13.03
N TRP A 455 6.16 11.43 12.29
CA TRP A 455 5.86 12.14 11.05
C TRP A 455 5.96 11.17 9.87
N VAL A 456 4.92 11.14 9.04
CA VAL A 456 4.77 10.11 8.00
C VAL A 456 4.37 10.73 6.66
N ASN A 457 4.75 10.08 5.56
CA ASN A 457 4.32 10.44 4.22
C ASN A 457 3.30 9.41 3.70
N VAL A 458 2.04 9.84 3.55
CA VAL A 458 0.93 8.99 3.07
C VAL A 458 0.53 9.46 1.68
N GLY A 459 1.10 8.85 0.64
CA GLY A 459 0.78 9.15 -0.75
C GLY A 459 1.05 10.61 -1.15
N GLY A 460 2.16 11.19 -0.67
CA GLY A 460 2.52 12.60 -0.87
C GLY A 460 1.96 13.53 0.20
N LEU A 461 1.09 13.06 1.10
CA LEU A 461 0.56 13.85 2.20
C LEU A 461 1.44 13.69 3.45
N HIS A 462 2.06 14.78 3.88
CA HIS A 462 2.77 14.83 5.16
C HIS A 462 1.76 14.85 6.31
N ALA A 463 1.46 13.66 6.82
CA ALA A 463 0.58 13.41 7.96
C ALA A 463 1.39 13.18 9.25
N ALA A 464 0.68 12.88 10.34
CA ALA A 464 1.25 12.52 11.63
C ALA A 464 0.49 11.35 12.25
N VAL A 465 1.24 10.45 12.87
CA VAL A 465 0.74 9.37 13.72
C VAL A 465 0.99 9.78 15.16
N TYR A 466 -0.07 9.91 15.95
CA TYR A 466 -0.02 10.33 17.35
C TYR A 466 -0.26 9.14 18.26
N LEU A 467 0.72 8.82 19.13
CA LEU A 467 0.52 7.88 20.24
C LEU A 467 0.02 8.66 21.45
N LEU A 468 -1.19 8.33 21.91
CA LEU A 468 -1.84 8.86 23.10
C LEU A 468 -1.91 7.76 24.16
N ARG A 469 -1.71 8.13 25.43
CA ARG A 469 -1.97 7.30 26.60
C ARG A 469 -3.20 7.82 27.33
N ARG A 470 -4.06 6.91 27.75
CA ARG A 470 -5.27 7.19 28.53
C ARG A 470 -4.86 7.53 29.96
N THR A 471 -5.37 8.64 30.48
CA THR A 471 -5.21 9.03 31.90
C THR A 471 -6.08 8.16 32.82
N TRP A 472 -5.97 8.34 34.14
CA TRP A 472 -6.81 7.66 35.12
C TRP A 472 -8.21 8.28 35.26
N ASP A 473 -8.36 9.56 34.91
CA ASP A 473 -9.60 10.35 35.01
C ASP A 473 -10.75 9.67 34.25
N ARG A 474 -11.92 9.52 34.86
CA ARG A 474 -13.06 8.87 34.19
C ARG A 474 -13.73 9.87 33.23
N ALA A 475 -13.95 9.46 31.99
CA ALA A 475 -14.56 10.31 30.96
C ALA A 475 -16.02 10.73 31.29
N GLU A 476 -16.64 10.08 32.27
CA GLU A 476 -18.01 10.33 32.72
C GLU A 476 -18.10 11.40 33.83
N GLU A 477 -17.02 11.67 34.57
CA GLU A 477 -17.04 12.60 35.72
C GLU A 477 -17.26 14.07 35.33
N THR A 478 -16.97 14.45 34.08
CA THR A 478 -17.16 15.82 33.56
C THR A 478 -18.49 16.08 32.84
N ARG A 479 -19.36 15.07 32.68
CA ARG A 479 -20.70 15.27 32.08
C ARG A 479 -21.69 15.99 33.02
N ALA A 480 -21.33 16.17 34.29
CA ALA A 480 -22.20 16.73 35.33
C ALA A 480 -21.95 18.22 35.64
N SER A 481 -21.08 18.92 34.88
CA SER A 481 -20.61 20.28 35.23
C SER A 481 -20.47 21.24 34.05
N TRP A 482 -21.38 21.19 33.07
CA TRP A 482 -21.50 22.14 31.95
C TRP A 482 -22.97 22.48 31.69
#